data_AF-A0A3D3UHP3-F1
#
_entry.id   AF-A0A3D3UHP3-F1
#
_cell.length_a   1.000
_cell.length_b   1.000
_cell.length_c   1.000
_cell.angle_alpha   90.00
_cell.angle_beta   90.00
_cell.angle_gamma   90.00
#
_symmetry.space_group_name_H-M   'P 1'
#
loop_
_entity.id
_entity.type
_entity.pdbx_description
1 polymer ?
#
loop_
_entity_poly.entity_id
_entity_poly.type
_entity_poly.pdbx_seq_one_letter_code
_entity_poly.pdbx_strand_id
1 'polypeptide(L)' 'GLYHDGDGKDLHHTLEFRSQIELSYRFRSGSRLGLSFNHISNANLGEDNPGVESAAITYIVPLERFFRR' A
#
# COMPACT_ATOMS: atom_id res chain seq x y z
N GLY A 1 12.42 -6.98 0.46
CA GLY A 1 11.96 -5.63 0.10
C GLY A 1 12.91 -4.62 0.69
N LEU A 2 13.12 -3.49 0.03
CA LEU A 2 13.75 -2.33 0.66
C LEU A 2 12.65 -1.61 1.42
N TYR A 3 12.72 -1.66 2.75
CA TYR A 3 11.84 -0.97 3.66
C TYR A 3 12.66 0.12 4.35
N HIS A 4 12.15 1.35 4.32
CA HIS A 4 12.68 2.45 5.11
C HIS A 4 11.57 2.87 6.06
N ASP A 5 11.82 2.78 7.36
CA ASP A 5 10.89 3.27 8.37
C ASP A 5 10.85 4.80 8.27
N GLY A 6 9.65 5.37 8.16
CA GLY A 6 9.44 6.81 8.31
C GLY A 6 8.93 7.13 9.72
N ASP A 7 8.83 8.41 10.08
CA ASP A 7 8.22 8.89 11.33
C ASP A 7 6.69 8.67 11.34
N GLY A 8 6.26 7.41 11.21
CA GLY A 8 4.86 7.00 11.13
C GLY A 8 4.09 7.40 12.39
N LYS A 9 3.07 8.24 12.21
CA LYS A 9 2.19 8.72 13.28
C LYS A 9 1.54 7.54 14.01
N ASP A 10 1.70 7.49 15.32
CA ASP A 10 1.11 6.46 16.17
C ASP A 10 -0.42 6.67 16.26
N LEU A 11 -1.20 5.76 15.69
CA LEU A 11 -2.66 5.85 15.59
C LEU A 11 -3.39 5.29 16.83
N HIS A 12 -2.65 4.86 17.85
CA HIS A 12 -3.12 4.54 19.21
C HIS A 12 -4.35 3.61 19.26
N HIS A 13 -4.52 2.68 18.30
CA HIS A 13 -5.64 1.75 18.29
C HIS A 13 -5.30 0.42 17.60
N THR A 14 -5.79 -0.71 18.13
CA THR A 14 -5.48 -2.06 17.62
C THR A 14 -6.15 -2.38 16.27
N LEU A 15 -7.23 -1.67 15.94
CA LEU A 15 -7.98 -1.83 14.70
C LEU A 15 -8.03 -0.51 13.94
N GLU A 16 -7.56 -0.54 12.71
CA GLU A 16 -7.50 0.58 11.76
C GLU A 16 -8.12 0.16 10.43
N PHE A 17 -8.76 1.11 9.75
CA PHE A 17 -9.33 0.92 8.43
C PHE A 17 -8.42 1.58 7.40
N ARG A 18 -8.00 0.81 6.39
CA ARG A 18 -7.27 1.31 5.22
C ARG A 18 -8.20 1.38 4.02
N SER A 19 -8.47 2.59 3.56
CA SER A 19 -9.14 2.86 2.28
C SER A 19 -8.09 3.16 1.22
N GLN A 20 -8.17 2.50 0.07
CA GLN A 20 -7.18 2.64 -1.01
C GLN A 20 -7.87 2.79 -2.36
N ILE A 21 -7.36 3.72 -3.17
CA ILE A 21 -7.62 3.80 -4.60
C ILE A 21 -6.34 3.49 -5.36
N GLU A 22 -6.42 2.63 -6.38
CA GLU A 22 -5.29 2.22 -7.19
C GLU A 22 -5.60 2.27 -8.68
N LEU A 23 -4.66 2.80 -9.46
CA LEU A 23 -4.62 2.66 -10.91
C LEU A 23 -3.43 1.75 -11.27
N SER A 24 -3.69 0.70 -12.06
CA SER A 24 -2.62 -0.19 -12.52
C SER A 24 -2.69 -0.48 -14.01
N TYR A 25 -1.51 -0.66 -14.60
CA TYR A 25 -1.32 -1.07 -15.98
C TYR A 25 -0.65 -2.44 -16.04
N ARG A 26 -1.24 -3.36 -16.82
CA ARG A 26 -0.68 -4.70 -17.07
C ARG A 26 0.05 -4.71 -18.42
N PHE A 27 1.34 -5.04 -18.38
CA PHE A 27 2.14 -5.22 -19.59
C PHE A 27 1.87 -6.58 -20.26
N ARG A 28 2.22 -6.69 -21.54
CA ARG A 28 2.13 -7.95 -22.30
C ARG A 28 2.94 -9.10 -21.68
N SER A 29 4.00 -8.80 -20.94
CA SER A 29 4.80 -9.74 -20.16
C SER A 29 4.09 -10.29 -18.92
N GLY A 30 2.88 -9.84 -18.62
CA GLY A 30 2.12 -10.21 -17.41
C GLY A 30 2.49 -9.42 -16.16
N SER A 31 3.63 -8.70 -16.18
CA SER A 31 3.99 -7.75 -15.12
C SER A 31 3.02 -6.58 -15.03
N ARG A 32 2.97 -5.94 -13.86
CA ARG A 32 2.09 -4.81 -13.59
C ARG A 32 2.81 -3.67 -12.91
N LEU A 33 2.47 -2.45 -13.30
CA LEU A 33 2.86 -1.22 -12.61
C LEU A 33 1.59 -0.59 -12.05
N GLY A 34 1.58 -0.27 -10.76
CA GLY A 34 0.47 0.35 -10.04
C GLY A 34 0.89 1.62 -9.34
N LEU A 35 -0.03 2.57 -9.24
CA LEU A 35 0.03 3.77 -8.41
C LEU A 35 -1.17 3.76 -7.49
N SER A 36 -0.95 3.91 -6.19
CA SER A 36 -2.02 3.88 -5.19
C SER A 36 -1.93 5.04 -4.21
N PHE A 37 -3.09 5.51 -3.75
CA PHE A 37 -3.23 6.42 -2.63
C PHE A 37 -4.09 5.75 -1.57
N ASN A 38 -3.63 5.78 -0.31
CA ASN A 38 -4.28 5.10 0.79
C ASN A 38 -4.42 6.02 2.00
N HIS A 39 -5.63 6.06 2.55
CA HIS A 39 -5.96 6.71 3.81
C HIS A 39 -6.14 5.64 4.89
N ILE A 40 -5.46 5.77 6.02
CA ILE A 40 -5.64 4.94 7.20
C ILE A 40 -6.27 5.80 8.30
N SER A 41 -7.35 5.32 8.90
CA SER A 41 -7.95 5.93 10.07
C SER A 41 -8.49 4.89 11.05
N ASN A 42 -8.69 5.29 12.31
CA ASN A 42 -9.35 4.43 13.30
C ASN A 42 -10.88 4.65 13.36
N ALA A 43 -11.45 5.40 12.41
CA ALA A 43 -12.85 5.77 12.35
C ALA A 43 -13.42 6.40 13.64
N ASN A 44 -12.58 7.08 14.43
CA ASN A 44 -12.89 7.64 15.76
C ASN A 44 -13.31 6.58 16.79
N LEU A 45 -12.83 5.34 16.65
CA LEU A 45 -13.02 4.28 17.66
C LEU A 45 -12.09 4.45 18.88
N GLY A 46 -11.11 5.37 18.81
CA GLY A 46 -10.27 5.81 19.92
C GLY A 46 -10.36 7.34 20.14
N GLU A 47 -9.60 7.87 21.11
CA GLU A 47 -9.68 9.28 21.54
C GLU A 47 -9.16 10.28 20.50
N ASP A 48 -8.18 9.89 19.68
CA ASP A 48 -7.57 10.73 18.63
C ASP A 48 -7.54 9.99 17.29
N ASN A 49 -7.85 10.67 16.20
CA ASN A 49 -7.79 10.13 14.83
C ASN A 49 -7.10 11.12 13.89
N PRO A 50 -5.75 11.22 13.92
CA PRO A 50 -5.05 12.15 13.06
C PRO A 50 -5.19 11.78 11.58
N GLY A 51 -5.49 10.51 11.26
CA GLY A 51 -5.49 9.98 9.90
C GLY A 51 -4.09 9.98 9.28
N VAL A 52 -3.74 8.96 8.50
CA VAL A 52 -2.47 8.92 7.76
C VAL A 52 -2.73 8.65 6.29
N GLU A 53 -2.22 9.54 5.45
CA GLU A 53 -2.22 9.38 4.00
C GLU A 53 -0.90 8.80 3.52
N SER A 54 -0.96 7.90 2.54
CA SER A 54 0.21 7.30 1.91
C SER A 54 0.02 7.20 0.39
N ALA A 55 1.10 7.40 -0.36
CA ALA A 55 1.14 7.12 -1.79
C ALA A 55 2.19 6.04 -2.07
N ALA A 56 1.91 5.11 -2.99
CA ALA A 56 2.81 4.03 -3.33
C ALA A 56 2.91 3.79 -4.83
N ILE A 57 4.10 3.35 -5.26
CA ILE A 57 4.36 2.81 -6.59
C ILE A 57 4.64 1.31 -6.42
N THR A 58 3.85 0.48 -7.10
CA THR A 58 3.95 -0.99 -6.98
C THR A 58 4.36 -1.58 -8.32
N TYR A 59 5.38 -2.45 -8.31
CA TYR A 59 5.76 -3.23 -9.49
C TYR A 59 5.71 -4.72 -9.20
N ILE A 60 4.86 -5.46 -9.93
CA ILE A 60 4.63 -6.90 -9.75
C ILE A 60 5.18 -7.65 -10.98
N VAL A 61 6.00 -8.67 -10.73
CA VAL A 61 6.59 -9.53 -11.77
C VAL A 61 6.12 -10.97 -11.58
N PRO A 62 5.61 -11.65 -12.63
CA PRO A 62 5.25 -13.07 -12.54
C PRO A 62 6.47 -13.95 -12.23
N LEU A 63 6.33 -14.89 -11.29
CA LEU A 63 7.42 -15.78 -10.87
C LEU A 63 7.86 -16.72 -12.00
N GLU A 64 6.94 -17.12 -12.88
CA GLU A 64 7.22 -18.03 -14.01
C GLU A 64 8.26 -17.45 -14.97
N ARG A 65 8.43 -16.13 -14.99
CA ARG A 65 9.48 -15.44 -15.77
C ARG A 65 10.89 -15.88 -15.36
N PHE A 66 11.06 -16.35 -14.13
CA PHE A 66 12.35 -16.79 -13.59
C PHE A 66 12.57 -18.31 -13.68
N PHE A 67 11.51 -19.09 -13.95
CA PHE A 67 11.56 -20.56 -13.98
C PHE A 67 11.35 -21.19 -15.37
N ARG A 68 10.94 -20.41 -16.38
CA ARG A 68 10.95 -20.86 -17.78
C ARG A 68 12.39 -21.02 -18.28
N ARG A 69 12.90 -22.25 -18.22
CA ARG A 69 13.94 -22.74 -19.15
C ARG A 69 13.34 -22.97 -20.53
#